data_AF-A0A510JMF0-F1
#
_entry.id   AF-A0A510JMF0-F1
#
_cell.length_a   1.000
_cell.length_b   1.000
_cell.length_c   1.000
_cell.angle_alpha   90.00
_cell.angle_beta   90.00
_cell.angle_gamma   90.00
#
_symmetry.space_group_name_H-M   'P 1'
#
loop_
_entity.id
_entity.type
_entity.pdbx_description
1 polymer ?
#
loop_
_entity_poly.entity_id
_entity_poly.type
_entity_poly.pdbx_seq_one_letter_code
_entity_poly.pdbx_strand_id
1 'polypeptide(L)'
;MKKLLLAGLLIGSFAFGQQITVKKGSYCTGFSSIGGDFGNGTGDYFRFYDTCNINGTEYKDVALAYNWVRGYNLDASKFFNKKLKSSHKTYINQGAKLEFYKNRELDLRGWGVSKRADFEFENTGYNNKTVKNYFEFENINYKKLPFTDEIK
;
A
#
# COMPACT_ATOMS: atom_id res chain seq x y z
N MET A 1 -19.39 46.78 -21.50
CA MET A 1 -18.61 45.89 -22.42
C MET A 1 -17.15 46.01 -21.99
N LYS A 2 -16.34 45.01 -21.64
CA LYS A 2 -16.32 43.56 -21.85
C LYS A 2 -15.80 42.88 -20.57
N LYS A 3 -16.31 41.69 -20.26
CA LYS A 3 -15.76 40.77 -19.24
C LYS A 3 -14.45 40.20 -19.77
N LEU A 4 -13.39 40.21 -18.97
CA LEU A 4 -12.18 39.39 -19.19
C LEU A 4 -11.98 38.52 -17.95
N LEU A 5 -12.66 37.37 -17.96
CA LEU A 5 -12.34 36.25 -17.09
C LEU A 5 -11.04 35.63 -17.64
N LEU A 6 -9.92 35.88 -16.96
CA LEU A 6 -8.73 35.04 -17.14
C LEU A 6 -8.99 33.72 -16.40
N ALA A 7 -9.61 32.78 -17.11
CA ALA A 7 -9.50 31.37 -16.80
C ALA A 7 -8.07 30.92 -17.13
N GLY A 8 -7.17 31.08 -16.16
CA GLY A 8 -5.82 30.55 -16.22
C GLY A 8 -5.84 29.05 -15.99
N LEU A 9 -5.96 28.31 -17.09
CA LEU A 9 -5.74 26.87 -17.17
C LEU A 9 -4.27 26.57 -16.82
N LEU A 10 -4.02 26.00 -15.63
CA LEU A 10 -2.80 25.25 -15.34
C LEU A 10 -3.21 23.89 -14.76
N ILE A 11 -3.86 23.09 -15.60
CA ILE A 11 -3.97 21.65 -15.41
C ILE A 11 -2.60 21.09 -15.82
N GLY A 12 -1.75 20.97 -14.82
CA GLY A 12 -0.39 20.45 -14.96
C GLY A 12 0.14 20.03 -13.60
N SER A 13 -0.71 19.42 -12.76
CA SER A 13 -0.24 18.71 -11.58
C SER A 13 0.45 17.45 -12.07
N PHE A 14 1.77 17.55 -12.29
CA PHE A 14 2.63 16.38 -12.22
C PHE A 14 2.22 15.60 -10.97
N ALA A 15 1.81 14.34 -11.15
CA ALA A 15 1.36 13.46 -10.10
C ALA A 15 2.54 13.04 -9.21
N PHE A 16 3.07 13.99 -8.44
CA PHE A 16 3.96 13.71 -7.32
C PHE A 16 3.09 13.17 -6.18
N GLY A 17 3.44 11.98 -5.67
CA GLY A 17 2.76 11.40 -4.52
C GLY A 17 2.77 12.36 -3.35
N GLN A 18 1.65 12.51 -2.65
CA GLN A 18 1.59 13.32 -1.45
C GLN A 18 2.29 12.56 -0.31
N GLN A 19 3.35 13.12 0.26
CA GLN A 19 3.97 12.51 1.45
C GLN A 19 3.13 12.79 2.70
N ILE A 20 2.87 11.74 3.48
CA ILE A 20 2.09 11.78 4.72
C ILE A 20 2.93 11.19 5.84
N THR A 21 3.16 11.96 6.90
CA THR A 21 3.69 11.41 8.16
C THR A 21 2.54 10.91 9.03
N VAL A 22 2.61 9.64 9.42
CA VAL A 22 1.55 8.94 10.15
C VAL A 22 1.48 9.38 11.62
N LYS A 23 0.28 9.69 12.08
CA LYS A 23 -0.08 9.97 13.48
C LYS A 23 -0.54 8.68 14.16
N LYS A 24 -0.37 8.64 15.48
CA LYS A 24 -0.84 7.53 16.32
C LYS A 24 -2.32 7.24 16.07
N GLY A 25 -2.66 5.95 16.00
CA GLY A 25 -4.03 5.49 15.79
C GLY A 25 -4.45 5.39 14.32
N SER A 26 -3.54 5.58 13.37
CA SER A 26 -3.81 5.24 11.97
C SER A 26 -3.81 3.73 11.77
N TYR A 27 -4.77 3.21 11.00
CA TYR A 27 -4.94 1.77 10.80
C TYR A 27 -5.62 1.43 9.48
N CYS A 28 -5.47 0.18 9.06
CA CYS A 28 -6.21 -0.43 7.97
C CYS A 28 -7.04 -1.62 8.48
N THR A 29 -8.18 -1.88 7.86
CA THR A 29 -9.09 -2.99 8.19
C THR A 29 -9.84 -3.46 6.93
N GLY A 30 -10.53 -4.59 7.02
CA GLY A 30 -11.11 -5.24 5.84
C GLY A 30 -10.01 -5.78 4.92
N PHE A 31 -9.00 -6.43 5.51
CA PHE A 31 -7.98 -7.12 4.74
C PHE A 31 -8.63 -8.14 3.79
N SER A 32 -8.33 -8.04 2.50
CA SER A 32 -8.94 -8.88 1.46
C SER A 32 -7.93 -9.84 0.83
N SER A 33 -6.76 -9.34 0.45
CA SER A 33 -5.75 -10.16 -0.23
C SER A 33 -4.37 -9.52 -0.19
N ILE A 34 -3.40 -10.27 -0.73
CA ILE A 34 -2.03 -9.82 -0.99
C ILE A 34 -1.76 -9.96 -2.48
N GLY A 35 -0.98 -9.04 -3.04
CA GLY A 35 -0.42 -9.17 -4.39
C GLY A 35 1.02 -8.70 -4.43
N GLY A 36 1.70 -8.91 -5.54
CA GLY A 36 3.02 -8.33 -5.76
C GLY A 36 3.54 -8.53 -7.18
N ASP A 37 4.59 -7.78 -7.50
CA ASP A 37 5.45 -8.03 -8.67
C ASP A 37 6.64 -8.90 -8.23
N PHE A 38 6.61 -10.19 -8.57
CA PHE A 38 7.65 -11.17 -8.21
C PHE A 38 8.76 -11.29 -9.26
N GLY A 39 9.16 -10.19 -9.89
CA GLY A 39 10.36 -10.12 -10.73
C GLY A 39 11.66 -10.47 -9.98
N ASN A 40 12.71 -10.85 -10.73
CA ASN A 40 14.00 -11.47 -10.34
C ASN A 40 14.84 -10.69 -9.29
N GLY A 41 14.29 -10.44 -8.10
CA GLY A 41 14.96 -9.88 -6.93
C GLY A 41 14.63 -8.44 -6.54
N THR A 42 13.60 -7.81 -7.09
CA THR A 42 13.09 -6.50 -6.65
C THR A 42 11.61 -6.46 -6.98
N GLY A 43 10.76 -6.17 -6.00
CA GLY A 43 9.32 -6.30 -6.15
C GLY A 43 8.54 -5.45 -5.16
N ASP A 44 7.45 -4.90 -5.65
CA ASP A 44 6.47 -4.17 -4.83
C ASP A 44 5.50 -5.20 -4.24
N TYR A 45 5.30 -5.16 -2.93
CA TYR A 45 4.39 -6.04 -2.23
C TYR A 45 3.20 -5.26 -1.71
N PHE A 46 1.99 -5.77 -1.95
CA PHE A 46 0.75 -5.07 -1.64
C PHE A 46 -0.09 -5.86 -0.66
N ARG A 47 -0.61 -5.19 0.37
CA ARG A 47 -1.78 -5.65 1.12
C ARG A 47 -2.98 -4.82 0.70
N PHE A 48 -4.08 -5.50 0.39
CA PHE A 48 -5.32 -4.86 0.01
C PHE A 48 -6.29 -4.80 1.19
N TYR A 49 -6.87 -3.62 1.39
CA TYR A 49 -7.82 -3.35 2.47
C TYR A 49 -9.05 -2.64 1.92
N ASP A 50 -10.20 -2.93 2.50
CA ASP A 50 -11.43 -2.19 2.22
C ASP A 50 -11.29 -0.73 2.64
N THR A 51 -10.69 -0.49 3.82
CA THR A 51 -10.57 0.84 4.41
C THR A 51 -9.28 1.03 5.18
N CYS A 52 -8.67 2.22 5.05
CA CYS A 52 -7.67 2.73 5.99
C CYS A 52 -8.09 4.08 6.55
N ASN A 53 -7.94 4.26 7.87
CA ASN A 53 -7.97 5.56 8.51
C ASN A 53 -6.54 6.05 8.68
N ILE A 54 -6.15 7.08 7.93
CA ILE A 54 -4.82 7.70 8.01
C ILE A 54 -4.99 9.11 8.55
N ASN A 55 -4.41 9.37 9.74
CA ASN A 55 -4.47 10.66 10.42
C ASN A 55 -5.91 11.20 10.63
N GLY A 56 -6.88 10.32 10.83
CA GLY A 56 -8.30 10.69 11.00
C GLY A 56 -9.10 10.76 9.70
N THR A 57 -8.46 10.63 8.54
CA THR A 57 -9.15 10.61 7.23
C THR A 57 -9.37 9.17 6.78
N GLU A 58 -10.60 8.86 6.36
CA GLU A 58 -10.96 7.54 5.83
C GLU A 58 -10.69 7.45 4.32
N TYR A 59 -10.01 6.39 3.92
CA TYR A 59 -9.71 6.03 2.54
C TYR A 59 -10.25 4.64 2.27
N LYS A 60 -10.97 4.46 1.16
CA LYS A 60 -11.57 3.17 0.76
C LYS A 60 -10.86 2.58 -0.44
N ASP A 61 -10.93 1.26 -0.61
CA ASP A 61 -10.27 0.52 -1.68
C ASP A 61 -8.78 0.87 -1.73
N VAL A 62 -8.06 0.32 -0.74
CA VAL A 62 -6.70 0.71 -0.42
C VAL A 62 -5.71 -0.40 -0.79
N ALA A 63 -4.66 -0.03 -1.51
CA ALA A 63 -3.42 -0.81 -1.53
C ALA A 63 -2.40 -0.15 -0.60
N LEU A 64 -1.92 -0.93 0.38
CA LEU A 64 -0.77 -0.56 1.18
C LEU A 64 0.45 -1.31 0.63
N ALA A 65 1.36 -0.56 0.01
CA ALA A 65 2.55 -1.06 -0.65
C ALA A 65 3.78 -1.00 0.25
N TYR A 66 4.62 -2.00 0.10
CA TYR A 66 5.93 -2.08 0.69
C TYR A 66 6.93 -2.51 -0.39
N ASN A 67 7.82 -1.59 -0.73
CA ASN A 67 8.81 -1.81 -1.77
C ASN A 67 10.03 -2.52 -1.18
N TRP A 68 10.26 -3.74 -1.64
CA TRP A 68 11.43 -4.50 -1.25
C TRP A 68 12.55 -4.27 -2.24
N VAL A 69 13.59 -3.57 -1.78
CA VAL A 69 14.82 -3.39 -2.55
C VAL A 69 15.86 -4.43 -2.12
N ARG A 70 16.40 -5.15 -3.13
CA ARG A 70 17.48 -6.14 -2.97
C ARG A 70 18.65 -5.50 -2.24
N GLY A 71 18.98 -6.00 -1.05
CA GLY A 71 20.08 -5.49 -0.20
C GLY A 71 19.69 -5.22 1.25
N TYR A 72 18.39 -5.18 1.57
CA TYR A 72 17.89 -5.04 2.93
C TYR A 72 17.49 -6.41 3.51
N ASN A 73 18.09 -6.81 4.64
CA ASN A 73 17.84 -8.06 5.37
C ASN A 73 16.45 -8.09 6.06
N LEU A 74 15.40 -7.67 5.39
CA LEU A 74 14.04 -7.78 5.86
C LEU A 74 13.33 -8.89 5.09
N ASP A 75 12.96 -9.91 5.84
CA ASP A 75 12.20 -11.05 5.38
C ASP A 75 10.80 -10.58 4.93
N ALA A 76 10.55 -10.63 3.63
CA ALA A 76 9.27 -10.29 3.02
C ALA A 76 8.10 -11.11 3.62
N SER A 77 8.36 -12.31 4.15
CA SER A 77 7.35 -13.10 4.84
C SER A 77 6.78 -12.40 6.08
N LYS A 78 7.53 -11.49 6.72
CA LYS A 78 7.02 -10.68 7.84
C LYS A 78 6.01 -9.64 7.38
N PHE A 79 6.16 -9.13 6.16
CA PHE A 79 5.15 -8.28 5.55
C PHE A 79 3.87 -9.06 5.24
N PHE A 80 3.95 -10.38 5.08
CA PHE A 80 2.79 -11.20 4.80
C PHE A 80 2.39 -12.00 6.04
N ASN A 81 1.48 -11.47 6.84
CA ASN A 81 1.01 -12.20 8.01
C ASN A 81 -0.09 -13.20 7.63
N LYS A 82 0.22 -14.49 7.65
CA LYS A 82 -0.71 -15.57 7.23
C LYS A 82 -1.96 -15.74 8.10
N LYS A 83 -1.99 -15.07 9.25
CA LYS A 83 -3.12 -15.10 10.17
C LYS A 83 -4.05 -13.91 9.99
N LEU A 84 -3.69 -12.96 9.11
CA LEU A 84 -4.48 -11.77 8.87
C LEU A 84 -5.81 -12.14 8.19
N LYS A 85 -6.91 -11.61 8.73
CA LYS A 85 -8.27 -11.80 8.27
C LYS A 85 -8.93 -10.43 8.12
N SER A 86 -10.04 -10.37 7.40
CA SER A 86 -10.78 -9.12 7.18
C SER A 86 -11.18 -8.41 8.48
N SER A 87 -11.47 -9.16 9.55
CA SER A 87 -11.84 -8.65 10.88
C SER A 87 -10.68 -8.04 11.68
N HIS A 88 -9.44 -8.21 11.24
CA HIS A 88 -8.27 -7.69 11.95
C HIS A 88 -7.96 -6.25 11.57
N LYS A 89 -7.13 -5.62 12.39
CA LYS A 89 -6.60 -4.29 12.12
C LYS A 89 -5.09 -4.36 11.95
N THR A 90 -4.59 -3.60 10.99
CA THR A 90 -3.16 -3.34 10.83
C THR A 90 -2.93 -1.89 11.22
N TYR A 91 -2.30 -1.65 12.36
CA TYR A 91 -1.95 -0.30 12.80
C TYR A 91 -0.66 0.13 12.14
N ILE A 92 -0.67 1.34 11.57
CA ILE A 92 0.53 1.94 10.99
C ILE A 92 1.24 2.72 12.09
N ASN A 93 2.54 2.49 12.24
CA ASN A 93 3.32 3.07 13.31
C ASN A 93 3.38 4.59 13.17
N GLN A 94 3.25 5.30 14.29
CA GLN A 94 3.45 6.73 14.31
C GLN A 94 4.85 7.10 13.79
N GLY A 95 4.92 8.13 12.96
CA GLY A 95 6.16 8.59 12.33
C GLY A 95 6.55 7.83 11.06
N ALA A 96 5.85 6.74 10.70
CA ALA A 96 5.98 6.15 9.38
C ALA A 96 5.62 7.20 8.32
N LYS A 97 6.31 7.14 7.18
CA LYS A 97 6.08 8.05 6.07
C LYS A 97 5.49 7.27 4.92
N LEU A 98 4.41 7.80 4.36
CA LEU A 98 3.66 7.21 3.27
C LEU A 98 3.69 8.15 2.07
N GLU A 99 3.96 7.63 0.89
CA GLU A 99 3.62 8.31 -0.35
C GLU A 99 2.21 7.92 -0.77
N PHE A 100 1.36 8.90 -1.03
CA PHE A 100 -0.03 8.70 -1.38
C PHE A 100 -0.32 9.06 -2.84
N TYR A 101 -0.99 8.14 -3.53
CA TYR A 101 -1.42 8.28 -4.91
C TYR A 101 -2.89 7.88 -5.04
N LYS A 102 -3.68 8.67 -5.78
CA LYS A 102 -5.09 8.36 -6.09
C LYS A 102 -5.19 7.61 -7.41
N ASN A 103 -6.14 6.68 -7.50
CA ASN A 103 -6.49 5.95 -8.72
C ASN A 103 -5.26 5.32 -9.41
N ARG A 104 -4.47 4.55 -8.65
CA ARG A 104 -3.24 3.94 -9.15
C ARG A 104 -3.55 2.56 -9.72
N GLU A 105 -3.07 2.31 -10.94
CA GLU A 105 -2.99 0.97 -11.52
C GLU A 105 -1.73 0.28 -11.00
N LEU A 106 -1.89 -0.95 -10.54
CA LEU A 106 -0.83 -1.80 -10.01
C LEU A 106 -0.64 -2.98 -10.96
N ASP A 107 0.59 -3.16 -11.42
CA ASP A 107 1.02 -4.36 -12.13
C ASP A 107 1.30 -5.46 -11.10
N LEU A 108 0.62 -6.59 -11.24
CA LEU A 108 0.71 -7.73 -10.34
C LEU A 108 1.15 -8.95 -11.16
N ARG A 109 2.23 -9.60 -10.74
CA ARG A 109 2.74 -10.86 -11.33
C ARG A 109 2.42 -12.09 -10.50
N GLY A 110 1.83 -11.89 -9.33
CA GLY A 110 1.35 -12.95 -8.48
C GLY A 110 0.27 -12.46 -7.53
N TRP A 111 -0.63 -13.37 -7.21
CA TRP A 111 -1.74 -13.12 -6.31
C TRP A 111 -1.72 -14.16 -5.20
N GLY A 112 -1.87 -13.71 -3.95
CA GLY A 112 -1.82 -14.57 -2.78
C GLY A 112 -3.08 -14.45 -1.94
N VAL A 113 -3.71 -15.59 -1.66
CA VAL A 113 -4.62 -15.72 -0.51
C VAL A 113 -3.92 -16.57 0.56
N SER A 114 -4.07 -16.15 1.80
CA SER A 114 -3.33 -16.61 2.98
C SER A 114 -3.62 -18.07 3.42
N LYS A 115 -3.49 -19.07 2.53
CA LYS A 115 -3.92 -20.46 2.79
C LYS A 115 -2.81 -21.53 2.84
N ARG A 116 -1.53 -21.23 2.58
CA ARG A 116 -0.42 -22.23 2.62
C ARG A 116 0.78 -21.81 3.46
N ALA A 117 1.56 -22.79 3.92
CA ALA A 117 2.63 -22.67 4.93
C ALA A 117 3.96 -22.11 4.39
N ASP A 118 4.20 -22.28 3.10
CA ASP A 118 5.11 -21.55 2.22
C ASP A 118 4.35 -20.37 1.58
N PHE A 119 4.98 -19.22 1.38
CA PHE A 119 4.36 -18.14 0.61
C PHE A 119 4.42 -18.51 -0.88
N GLU A 120 3.65 -19.52 -1.29
CA GLU A 120 3.42 -19.81 -2.70
C GLU A 120 2.44 -18.75 -3.21
N PHE A 121 2.97 -17.69 -3.81
CA PHE A 121 2.16 -16.83 -4.66
C PHE A 121 1.71 -17.66 -5.85
N GLU A 122 0.40 -17.69 -6.10
CA GLU A 122 -0.06 -18.20 -7.38
C GLU A 122 0.45 -17.21 -8.43
N ASN A 123 1.36 -17.68 -9.29
CA ASN A 123 1.72 -16.93 -10.46
C ASN A 123 0.48 -16.87 -11.35
N THR A 124 -0.14 -15.69 -11.37
CA THR A 124 -1.39 -15.46 -12.11
C THR A 124 -1.11 -14.87 -13.50
N GLY A 125 0.16 -14.84 -13.92
CA GLY A 125 0.61 -14.03 -15.05
C GLY A 125 0.60 -12.54 -14.70
N TYR A 126 0.66 -11.69 -15.73
CA TYR A 126 0.49 -10.25 -15.58
C TYR A 126 -0.98 -9.91 -15.44
N ASN A 127 -1.33 -9.24 -14.34
CA ASN A 127 -2.67 -8.74 -14.10
C ASN A 127 -2.61 -7.32 -13.53
N ASN A 128 -3.52 -6.47 -13.96
CA ASN A 128 -3.59 -5.09 -13.50
C ASN A 128 -4.74 -4.94 -12.51
N LYS A 129 -4.48 -4.28 -11.39
CA LYS A 129 -5.52 -3.86 -10.44
C LYS A 129 -5.47 -2.36 -10.24
N THR A 130 -6.58 -1.69 -10.54
CA THR A 130 -6.76 -0.29 -10.15
C THR A 130 -7.26 -0.24 -8.71
N VAL A 131 -6.65 0.62 -7.89
CA VAL A 131 -7.12 0.97 -6.56
C VAL A 131 -7.38 2.47 -6.46
N LYS A 132 -8.43 2.86 -5.74
CA LYS A 132 -8.73 4.29 -5.51
C LYS A 132 -7.65 4.98 -4.70
N ASN A 133 -7.06 4.28 -3.73
CA ASN A 133 -6.09 4.85 -2.81
C ASN A 133 -4.88 3.93 -2.68
N TYR A 134 -3.72 4.43 -3.04
CA TYR A 134 -2.46 3.72 -2.91
C TYR A 134 -1.57 4.45 -1.91
N PHE A 135 -1.07 3.72 -0.93
CA PHE A 135 -0.09 4.21 0.04
C PHE A 135 1.15 3.35 -0.01
N GLU A 136 2.30 3.97 -0.21
CA GLU A 136 3.59 3.29 -0.22
C GLU A 136 4.41 3.74 0.97
N PHE A 137 4.94 2.79 1.74
CA PHE A 137 5.92 3.14 2.76
C PHE A 137 7.18 3.68 2.09
N GLU A 138 7.61 4.87 2.50
CA GLU A 138 8.88 5.44 2.05
C GLU A 138 9.98 4.41 2.29
N ASN A 139 10.85 4.22 1.31
CA ASN A 139 11.92 3.22 1.34
C ASN A 139 13.05 3.63 2.29
N ILE A 140 12.71 3.71 3.56
CA ILE A 140 13.60 3.93 4.66
C ILE A 140 13.98 2.54 5.14
N ASN A 141 15.27 2.33 5.40
CA ASN A 141 15.85 1.08 5.90
C ASN A 141 15.24 0.70 7.27
N TYR A 142 14.01 0.20 7.24
CA TYR A 142 13.16 -0.02 8.39
C TYR A 142 13.65 -1.26 9.13
N LYS A 143 14.53 -1.08 10.13
CA LYS A 143 14.99 -2.19 10.99
C LYS A 143 13.83 -3.02 11.61
N LYS A 144 12.61 -2.49 11.62
CA LYS A 144 11.36 -3.10 12.06
C LYS A 144 10.23 -2.70 11.11
N LEU A 145 9.23 -3.56 10.91
CA LEU A 145 8.07 -3.23 10.08
C LEU A 145 7.43 -1.91 10.51
N PRO A 146 6.99 -1.05 9.56
CA PRO A 146 6.35 0.23 9.86
C PRO A 146 4.88 0.10 10.29
N PHE A 147 4.43 -1.11 10.62
CA PHE A 147 3.08 -1.43 11.09
C PHE A 147 3.08 -2.64 12.02
N THR A 148 1.95 -2.85 12.71
CA THR A 148 1.70 -4.00 13.58
C THR A 148 0.29 -4.55 13.31
N ASP A 149 0.15 -5.87 13.21
CA ASP A 149 -1.15 -6.53 13.05
C ASP A 149 -1.76 -6.87 14.42
N GLU A 150 -2.98 -6.43 14.69
CA GLU A 150 -3.79 -6.86 15.83
C GLU A 150 -4.56 -8.13 15.45
N ILE A 151 -3.96 -9.27 15.77
CA ILE A 151 -4.57 -10.60 15.62
C ILE A 151 -4.97 -11.06 17.01
N LYS A 152 -6.28 -11.21 17.23
CA LYS A 152 -6.83 -11.75 18.48
C LYS A 152 -6.84 -13.27 18.46
#